data_AF-A0A961IBR5-F1
#
_entry.id   AF-A0A961IBR5-F1
#
_cell.length_a   1.000
_cell.length_b   1.000
_cell.length_c   1.000
_cell.angle_alpha   90.00
_cell.angle_beta   90.00
_cell.angle_gamma   90.00
#
_symmetry.space_group_name_H-M   'P 1'
#
loop_
_entity.id
_entity.type
_entity.pdbx_description
1 polymer ?
#
loop_
_entity_poly.entity_id
_entity_poly.type
_entity_poly.pdbx_seq_one_letter_code
_entity_poly.pdbx_strand_id
1 'polypeptide(L)'
;MSATPLRIIPGRTRALTEDLQVRRVLPHHQQRMVGPFIFLDEMGPADFAPGTGMDVLPHPHIGLATVTYLFEGAITHRDSLGVVQEIRPGDLNWMTAGRGIVHSERTPDRERTQGQRLHGLQIWCALPLDKEEMQPTFQHVPERDLPTWEDDAVHVRLIAGTAGNRRSPVRVESDLFY
;
A
#
# COMPACT_ATOMS: atom_id res chain seq x y z
N MET A 1 -1.38 21.47 -20.49
CA MET A 1 -2.05 20.59 -21.48
C MET A 1 -2.97 19.68 -20.71
N SER A 2 -4.27 19.66 -21.01
CA SER A 2 -5.19 18.70 -20.36
C SER A 2 -4.86 17.31 -20.90
N ALA A 3 -4.39 16.41 -20.04
CA ALA A 3 -4.16 15.03 -20.42
C ALA A 3 -5.51 14.31 -20.44
N THR A 4 -6.08 14.12 -21.64
CA THR A 4 -7.26 13.26 -21.79
C THR A 4 -6.90 11.85 -21.33
N PRO A 5 -7.68 11.22 -20.43
CA PRO A 5 -7.37 9.87 -19.97
C PRO A 5 -7.40 8.90 -21.16
N LEU A 6 -6.30 8.18 -21.37
CA LEU A 6 -6.19 7.17 -22.43
C LEU A 6 -7.17 6.00 -22.19
N ARG A 7 -7.53 5.74 -20.93
CA ARG A 7 -8.45 4.66 -20.53
C ARG A 7 -9.01 4.89 -19.13
N ILE A 8 -10.27 4.51 -18.92
CA ILE A 8 -10.90 4.43 -17.60
C ILE A 8 -11.15 2.95 -17.29
N ILE A 9 -10.64 2.47 -16.16
CA ILE A 9 -10.82 1.09 -15.69
C ILE A 9 -11.64 1.14 -14.40
N PRO A 10 -12.89 0.64 -14.40
CA PRO A 10 -13.66 0.57 -13.16
C PRO A 10 -13.10 -0.52 -12.25
N GLY A 11 -12.91 -0.19 -10.98
CA GLY A 11 -12.53 -1.18 -9.97
C GLY A 11 -13.64 -2.21 -9.74
N ARG A 12 -13.26 -3.46 -9.44
CA ARG A 12 -14.19 -4.57 -9.18
C ARG A 12 -14.15 -4.93 -7.70
N THR A 13 -15.32 -5.11 -7.10
CA THR A 13 -15.43 -5.55 -5.71
C THR A 13 -14.93 -6.99 -5.54
N ARG A 14 -14.12 -7.22 -4.51
CA ARG A 14 -13.59 -8.51 -4.09
C ARG A 14 -13.65 -8.62 -2.57
N ALA A 15 -13.96 -9.80 -2.04
CA ALA A 15 -13.74 -10.06 -0.62
C ALA A 15 -12.23 -10.24 -0.38
N LEU A 16 -11.68 -9.49 0.58
CA LEU A 16 -10.30 -9.65 1.07
C LEU A 16 -10.29 -10.54 2.31
N THR A 17 -11.21 -10.29 3.23
CA THR A 17 -11.54 -11.15 4.38
C THR A 17 -13.04 -11.42 4.39
N GLU A 18 -13.54 -12.15 5.39
CA GLU A 18 -14.99 -12.32 5.60
C GLU A 18 -15.71 -10.98 5.78
N ASP A 19 -15.08 -10.06 6.53
CA ASP A 19 -15.68 -8.78 6.93
C ASP A 19 -15.22 -7.57 6.10
N LEU A 20 -14.31 -7.75 5.13
CA LEU A 20 -13.80 -6.65 4.32
C LEU A 20 -13.87 -6.94 2.83
N GLN A 21 -14.54 -6.03 2.11
CA GLN A 21 -14.49 -5.95 0.66
C GLN A 21 -13.53 -4.83 0.23
N VAL A 22 -12.83 -5.08 -0.88
CA VAL A 22 -11.91 -4.16 -1.52
C VAL A 22 -12.33 -3.89 -2.96
N ARG A 23 -11.95 -2.73 -3.48
CA ARG A 23 -12.13 -2.36 -4.88
C ARG A 23 -10.82 -2.57 -5.63
N ARG A 24 -10.74 -3.65 -6.40
CA ARG A 24 -9.55 -4.03 -7.20
C ARG A 24 -9.54 -3.35 -8.56
N VAL A 25 -8.51 -2.56 -8.83
CA VAL A 25 -8.29 -1.88 -10.13
C VAL A 25 -7.24 -2.61 -10.96
N LEU A 26 -6.15 -3.07 -10.34
CA LEU A 26 -5.11 -3.87 -11.00
C LEU A 26 -4.95 -5.23 -10.29
N PRO A 27 -4.64 -6.31 -11.02
CA PRO A 27 -4.57 -6.38 -12.48
C PRO A 27 -5.96 -6.40 -13.13
N HIS A 28 -6.07 -5.86 -14.35
CA HIS A 28 -7.27 -5.93 -15.18
C HIS A 28 -6.97 -6.47 -16.58
N HIS A 29 -7.94 -7.11 -17.24
CA HIS A 29 -7.73 -7.68 -18.58
C HIS A 29 -7.31 -6.63 -19.63
N GLN A 30 -7.74 -5.37 -19.45
CA GLN A 30 -7.34 -4.27 -20.32
C GLN A 30 -5.97 -3.68 -19.93
N GLN A 31 -5.57 -3.77 -18.67
CA GLN A 31 -4.29 -3.23 -18.18
C GLN A 31 -3.83 -4.07 -17.00
N ARG A 32 -2.74 -4.81 -17.21
CA ARG A 32 -2.19 -5.68 -16.17
C ARG A 32 -1.26 -4.91 -15.23
N MET A 33 -0.60 -3.87 -15.72
CA MET A 33 0.36 -3.07 -14.98
C MET A 33 0.43 -1.62 -15.49
N VAL A 34 0.91 -0.71 -14.66
CA VAL A 34 1.27 0.67 -15.01
C VAL A 34 2.66 0.93 -14.45
N GLY A 35 3.68 1.04 -15.32
CA GLY A 35 5.07 1.01 -14.84
C GLY A 35 5.29 -0.25 -13.98
N PRO A 36 5.91 -0.15 -12.79
CA PRO A 36 6.09 -1.30 -11.91
C PRO A 36 4.82 -1.70 -11.14
N PHE A 37 3.75 -0.91 -11.15
CA PHE A 37 2.53 -1.21 -10.38
C PHE A 37 1.74 -2.34 -11.02
N ILE A 38 1.63 -3.50 -10.36
CA ILE A 38 0.99 -4.72 -10.86
C ILE A 38 -0.32 -5.07 -10.12
N PHE A 39 -0.59 -4.41 -9.00
CA PHE A 39 -1.75 -4.64 -8.16
C PHE A 39 -2.16 -3.33 -7.48
N LEU A 40 -3.46 -3.09 -7.37
CA LEU A 40 -4.02 -1.94 -6.68
C LEU A 40 -5.41 -2.32 -6.16
N ASP A 41 -5.51 -2.45 -4.84
CA ASP A 41 -6.76 -2.54 -4.11
C ASP A 41 -6.96 -1.27 -3.29
N GLU A 42 -8.18 -0.73 -3.33
CA GLU A 42 -8.64 0.22 -2.32
C GLU A 42 -9.42 -0.55 -1.25
N MET A 43 -9.00 -0.38 0.00
CA MET A 43 -9.68 -0.93 1.17
C MET A 43 -10.60 0.14 1.76
N GLY A 44 -11.87 -0.19 1.94
CA GLY A 44 -12.85 0.73 2.50
C GLY A 44 -13.26 1.90 1.58
N PRO A 45 -13.88 2.96 2.14
CA PRO A 45 -14.16 3.16 3.56
C PRO A 45 -15.07 2.06 4.15
N ALA A 46 -14.65 1.46 5.26
CA ALA A 46 -15.38 0.38 5.93
C ALA A 46 -15.39 0.58 7.45
N ASP A 47 -16.54 0.40 8.09
CA ASP A 47 -16.73 0.53 9.53
C ASP A 47 -16.68 -0.84 10.21
N PHE A 48 -15.84 -0.96 11.23
CA PHE A 48 -15.71 -2.13 12.09
C PHE A 48 -16.19 -1.79 13.49
N ALA A 49 -17.15 -2.58 13.99
CA ALA A 49 -17.62 -2.47 15.36
C ALA A 49 -16.54 -2.96 16.36
N PRO A 50 -16.63 -2.57 17.64
CA PRO A 50 -15.83 -3.20 18.69
C PRO A 50 -15.86 -4.73 18.63
N GLY A 51 -14.68 -5.35 18.67
CA GLY A 51 -14.49 -6.80 18.57
C GLY A 51 -14.29 -7.33 17.16
N THR A 52 -14.59 -6.55 16.11
CA THR A 52 -14.37 -6.93 14.71
C THR A 52 -13.18 -6.19 14.10
N GLY A 53 -12.78 -6.58 12.89
CA GLY A 53 -11.66 -5.96 12.20
C GLY A 53 -11.24 -6.69 10.94
N MET A 54 -10.25 -6.14 10.26
CA MET A 54 -9.52 -6.83 9.20
C MET A 54 -8.41 -7.70 9.81
N ASP A 55 -8.37 -8.98 9.44
CA ASP A 55 -7.29 -9.91 9.78
C ASP A 55 -6.84 -10.69 8.54
N VAL A 56 -5.81 -10.19 7.85
CA VAL A 56 -5.12 -10.94 6.80
C VAL A 56 -4.11 -11.87 7.48
N LEU A 57 -4.39 -13.17 7.43
CA LEU A 57 -3.57 -14.22 8.04
C LEU A 57 -2.17 -14.32 7.39
N PRO A 58 -1.19 -14.98 8.04
CA PRO A 58 0.15 -15.15 7.48
C PRO A 58 0.13 -15.70 6.05
N HIS A 59 0.73 -14.96 5.11
CA HIS A 59 0.82 -15.33 3.70
C HIS A 59 2.15 -14.88 3.07
N PRO A 60 2.64 -15.57 2.03
CA PRO A 60 3.92 -15.26 1.40
C PRO A 60 3.81 -14.27 0.23
N HIS A 61 4.89 -13.55 -0.04
CA HIS A 61 5.15 -12.84 -1.30
C HIS A 61 6.59 -13.10 -1.78
N ILE A 62 6.83 -13.01 -3.10
CA ILE A 62 8.15 -13.04 -3.75
C ILE A 62 8.19 -12.02 -4.90
N GLY A 63 9.38 -11.56 -5.31
CA GLY A 63 9.60 -10.80 -6.55
C GLY A 63 8.89 -9.43 -6.65
N LEU A 64 8.34 -8.93 -5.54
CA LEU A 64 7.57 -7.68 -5.50
C LEU A 64 7.83 -6.91 -4.20
N ALA A 65 7.40 -5.66 -4.17
CA ALA A 65 7.17 -4.91 -2.94
C ALA A 65 5.67 -4.67 -2.73
N THR A 66 5.20 -4.81 -1.50
CA THR A 66 3.86 -4.37 -1.09
C THR A 66 3.95 -2.99 -0.46
N VAL A 67 2.94 -2.17 -0.74
CA VAL A 67 2.84 -0.78 -0.29
C VAL A 67 1.48 -0.59 0.35
N THR A 68 1.47 -0.16 1.61
CA THR A 68 0.25 0.15 2.36
C THR A 68 0.26 1.63 2.67
N TYR A 69 -0.83 2.32 2.33
CA TYR A 69 -1.04 3.74 2.64
C TYR A 69 -2.47 3.94 3.15
N LEU A 70 -2.63 4.58 4.30
CA LEU A 70 -3.93 4.75 4.94
C LEU A 70 -4.44 6.19 4.87
N PHE A 71 -5.74 6.33 4.68
CA PHE A 71 -6.50 7.57 4.82
C PHE A 71 -7.25 7.62 6.16
N GLU A 72 -7.71 6.48 6.66
CA GLU A 72 -8.40 6.32 7.95
C GLU A 72 -8.01 4.97 8.60
N GLY A 73 -8.08 4.92 9.93
CA GLY A 73 -7.89 3.67 10.70
C GLY A 73 -6.42 3.34 10.98
N ALA A 74 -6.18 2.12 11.42
CA ALA A 74 -4.84 1.61 11.68
C ALA A 74 -4.72 0.11 11.37
N ILE A 75 -3.52 -0.31 10.98
CA ILE A 75 -3.17 -1.71 10.70
C ILE A 75 -1.85 -2.02 11.39
N THR A 76 -1.74 -3.19 12.01
CA THR A 76 -0.46 -3.76 12.45
C THR A 76 0.05 -4.76 11.42
N HIS A 77 1.23 -4.47 10.85
CA HIS A 77 2.03 -5.39 10.07
C HIS A 77 2.93 -6.23 10.96
N ARG A 78 3.07 -7.53 10.64
CA ARG A 78 4.07 -8.43 11.22
C ARG A 78 4.67 -9.31 10.13
N ASP A 79 5.99 -9.51 10.13
CA ASP A 79 6.64 -10.35 9.13
C ASP A 79 7.72 -11.31 9.66
N SER A 80 8.22 -12.15 8.76
CA SER A 80 9.27 -13.14 9.00
C SER A 80 10.66 -12.54 9.25
N LEU A 81 10.85 -11.22 9.13
CA LEU A 81 12.07 -10.53 9.59
C LEU A 81 11.98 -10.13 11.06
N GLY A 82 10.84 -10.36 11.70
CA GLY A 82 10.57 -9.97 13.07
C GLY A 82 10.08 -8.52 13.19
N VAL A 83 9.72 -7.86 12.08
CA VAL A 83 9.16 -6.52 12.13
C VAL A 83 7.75 -6.59 12.71
N VAL A 84 7.44 -5.66 13.60
CA VAL A 84 6.09 -5.37 14.07
C VAL A 84 5.90 -3.87 13.94
N GLN A 85 5.04 -3.43 13.03
CA GLN A 85 4.84 -2.02 12.74
C GLN A 85 3.35 -1.70 12.61
N GLU A 86 2.89 -0.76 13.42
CA GLU A 86 1.57 -0.16 13.24
C GLU A 86 1.67 0.99 12.23
N ILE A 87 0.77 1.03 11.25
CA ILE A 87 0.64 2.11 10.28
C ILE A 87 -0.64 2.88 10.55
N ARG A 88 -0.55 4.22 10.47
CA ARG A 88 -1.65 5.16 10.69
C ARG A 88 -1.85 6.06 9.45
N PRO A 89 -2.91 6.89 9.41
CA PRO A 89 -3.21 7.69 8.23
C PRO A 89 -2.05 8.61 7.84
N GLY A 90 -1.74 8.65 6.56
CA GLY A 90 -0.64 9.45 6.01
C GLY A 90 0.74 8.81 6.10
N ASP A 91 0.92 7.75 6.90
CA ASP A 91 2.15 6.96 6.94
C ASP A 91 2.25 6.03 5.73
N LEU A 92 3.45 5.55 5.47
CA LEU A 92 3.75 4.55 4.45
C LEU A 92 4.45 3.35 5.06
N ASN A 93 3.95 2.15 4.74
CA ASN A 93 4.73 0.92 4.83
C ASN A 93 5.12 0.45 3.43
N TRP A 94 6.41 0.18 3.25
CA TRP A 94 6.99 -0.39 2.03
C TRP A 94 7.75 -1.67 2.38
N MET A 95 7.15 -2.82 2.07
CA MET A 95 7.74 -4.13 2.31
C MET A 95 8.25 -4.71 1.00
N THR A 96 9.56 -4.85 0.84
CA THR A 96 10.14 -5.54 -0.31
C THR A 96 10.27 -7.03 0.02
N ALA A 97 9.60 -7.89 -0.75
CA ALA A 97 9.61 -9.33 -0.53
C ALA A 97 10.87 -10.01 -1.08
N GLY A 98 11.35 -9.58 -2.26
CA GLY A 98 12.52 -10.19 -2.91
C GLY A 98 12.39 -11.71 -3.01
N ARG A 99 13.42 -12.45 -2.60
CA ARG A 99 13.42 -13.93 -2.57
C ARG A 99 12.36 -14.57 -1.67
N GLY A 100 11.70 -13.79 -0.82
CA GLY A 100 10.55 -14.25 -0.04
C GLY A 100 10.39 -13.58 1.31
N ILE A 101 9.14 -13.25 1.63
CA ILE A 101 8.72 -12.84 2.97
C ILE A 101 7.35 -13.44 3.29
N VAL A 102 7.13 -13.81 4.55
CA VAL A 102 5.80 -14.18 5.06
C VAL A 102 5.35 -13.09 6.01
N HIS A 103 4.12 -12.59 5.85
CA HIS A 103 3.62 -11.52 6.70
C HIS A 103 2.11 -11.62 6.96
N SER A 104 1.64 -10.86 7.94
CA SER A 104 0.22 -10.67 8.27
C SER A 104 -0.08 -9.20 8.51
N GLU A 105 -1.29 -8.77 8.17
CA GLU A 105 -1.79 -7.41 8.39
C GLU A 105 -3.11 -7.50 9.17
N ARG A 106 -3.17 -6.88 10.34
CA ARG A 106 -4.27 -7.07 11.29
C ARG A 106 -4.73 -5.77 11.93
N THR A 107 -5.98 -5.73 12.38
CA THR A 107 -6.49 -4.65 13.22
C THR A 107 -5.74 -4.63 14.57
N PRO A 108 -5.12 -3.51 14.97
CA PRO A 108 -4.43 -3.40 16.25
C PRO A 108 -5.39 -3.51 17.44
N ASP A 109 -4.87 -3.84 18.62
CA ASP A 109 -5.68 -4.16 19.80
C ASP A 109 -6.57 -2.98 20.26
N ARG A 110 -6.08 -1.74 20.12
CA ARG A 110 -6.84 -0.54 20.49
C ARG A 110 -8.06 -0.39 19.58
N GLU A 111 -7.84 -0.38 18.27
CA GLU A 111 -8.88 -0.26 17.24
C GLU A 111 -9.84 -1.44 17.28
N ARG A 112 -9.37 -2.66 17.59
CA ARG A 112 -10.24 -3.81 17.83
C ARG A 112 -11.16 -3.58 19.01
N THR A 113 -10.65 -3.01 20.09
CA THR A 113 -11.44 -2.78 21.30
C THR A 113 -12.45 -1.64 21.13
N GLN A 114 -12.08 -0.61 20.36
CA GLN A 114 -12.89 0.61 20.21
C GLN A 114 -13.78 0.62 18.96
N GLY A 115 -13.56 -0.32 18.04
CA GLY A 115 -14.00 -0.19 16.66
C GLY A 115 -13.11 0.79 15.88
N GLN A 116 -13.18 0.71 14.56
CA GLN A 116 -12.47 1.65 13.67
C GLN A 116 -13.17 1.79 12.33
N ARG A 117 -12.92 2.93 11.68
CA ARG A 117 -13.16 3.10 10.25
C ARG A 117 -11.84 2.93 9.51
N LEU A 118 -11.79 2.04 8.53
CA LEU A 118 -10.60 1.75 7.74
C LEU A 118 -10.80 2.26 6.31
N HIS A 119 -9.85 3.06 5.82
CA HIS A 119 -9.79 3.48 4.42
C HIS A 119 -8.32 3.59 4.00
N GLY A 120 -7.95 3.01 2.86
CA GLY A 120 -6.57 3.02 2.41
C GLY A 120 -6.36 2.32 1.07
N LEU A 121 -5.10 2.17 0.70
CA LEU A 121 -4.65 1.54 -0.54
C LEU A 121 -3.62 0.45 -0.23
N GLN A 122 -3.79 -0.71 -0.88
CA GLN A 122 -2.78 -1.75 -0.98
C GLN A 122 -2.29 -1.82 -2.43
N ILE A 123 -1.00 -1.62 -2.64
CA ILE A 123 -0.39 -1.60 -3.98
C ILE A 123 0.75 -2.61 -4.01
N TRP A 124 0.92 -3.32 -5.12
CA TRP A 124 2.14 -4.11 -5.35
C TRP A 124 2.96 -3.55 -6.51
N CYS A 125 4.25 -3.42 -6.28
CA CYS A 125 5.25 -3.00 -7.23
C CYS A 125 6.12 -4.21 -7.60
N ALA A 126 6.13 -4.62 -8.88
CA ALA A 126 7.07 -5.63 -9.34
C ALA A 126 8.51 -5.15 -9.17
N LEU A 127 9.39 -6.04 -8.70
CA LEU A 127 10.82 -5.77 -8.71
C LEU A 127 11.38 -5.98 -10.12
N PRO A 128 12.44 -5.25 -10.49
CA PRO A 128 13.23 -5.59 -11.67
C PRO A 128 13.76 -7.04 -11.60
N LEU A 129 13.89 -7.70 -12.75
CA LEU A 129 14.32 -9.11 -12.83
C LEU A 129 15.67 -9.35 -12.16
N ASP A 130 16.61 -8.42 -12.25
CA ASP A 130 17.93 -8.51 -11.62
C ASP A 130 17.90 -8.33 -10.09
N LYS A 131 16.73 -7.98 -9.54
CA LYS A 131 16.49 -7.74 -8.12
C LYS A 131 15.39 -8.62 -7.52
N GLU A 132 14.70 -9.43 -8.31
CA GLU A 132 13.54 -10.21 -7.83
C GLU A 132 13.92 -11.19 -6.70
N GLU A 133 15.19 -11.61 -6.64
CA GLU A 133 15.77 -12.50 -5.62
C GLU A 133 16.54 -11.76 -4.50
N MET A 134 16.41 -10.43 -4.40
CA MET A 134 17.10 -9.66 -3.36
C MET A 134 16.62 -10.05 -1.95
N GLN A 135 17.36 -9.62 -0.92
CA GLN A 135 16.93 -9.83 0.46
C GLN A 135 15.64 -9.06 0.74
N PRO A 136 14.69 -9.67 1.48
CA PRO A 136 13.50 -8.95 1.94
C PRO A 136 13.89 -7.78 2.84
N THR A 137 13.14 -6.68 2.76
CA THR A 137 13.32 -5.49 3.59
C THR A 137 11.98 -4.86 3.94
N PHE A 138 11.94 -4.06 5.00
CA PHE A 138 10.78 -3.29 5.39
C PHE A 138 11.19 -1.85 5.70
N GLN A 139 10.43 -0.89 5.18
CA GLN A 139 10.59 0.53 5.45
C GLN A 139 9.25 1.10 5.92
N HIS A 140 9.26 1.76 7.08
CA HIS A 140 8.16 2.60 7.53
C HIS A 140 8.59 4.05 7.43
N VAL A 141 7.75 4.89 6.83
CA VAL A 141 7.98 6.33 6.73
C VAL A 141 6.75 7.03 7.30
N PRO A 142 6.87 7.75 8.43
CA PRO A 142 5.75 8.46 8.99
C PRO A 142 5.37 9.65 8.11
N GLU A 143 4.10 10.07 8.18
CA GLU A 143 3.55 11.18 7.39
C GLU A 143 4.47 12.41 7.34
N ARG A 144 5.02 12.81 8.50
CA ARG A 144 5.86 14.00 8.67
C ARG A 144 7.18 13.97 7.89
N ASP A 145 7.63 12.78 7.49
CA ASP A 145 8.90 12.59 6.78
C ASP A 145 8.69 12.54 5.25
N LEU A 146 7.43 12.55 4.78
CA LEU A 146 7.09 12.57 3.36
C LEU A 146 7.11 14.00 2.80
N PRO A 147 7.76 14.26 1.64
CA PRO A 147 7.76 15.58 1.04
C PRO A 147 6.37 16.03 0.64
N THR A 148 6.01 17.26 1.02
CA THR A 148 4.76 17.93 0.60
C THR A 148 5.02 19.28 -0.05
N TRP A 149 4.09 19.70 -0.91
CA TRP A 149 4.06 21.04 -1.49
C TRP A 149 2.66 21.39 -2.00
N GLU A 150 2.46 22.69 -2.23
CA GLU A 150 1.31 23.18 -3.00
C GLU A 150 1.71 23.31 -4.47
N ASP A 151 0.88 22.77 -5.36
CA ASP A 151 0.95 22.97 -6.80
C ASP A 151 -0.37 23.57 -7.28
N ASP A 152 -0.34 24.85 -7.66
CA ASP A 152 -1.53 25.70 -7.83
C ASP A 152 -2.47 25.67 -6.62
N ALA A 153 -3.58 24.93 -6.71
CA ALA A 153 -4.61 24.79 -5.66
C ALA A 153 -4.68 23.34 -5.12
N VAL A 154 -3.65 22.53 -5.37
CA VAL A 154 -3.58 21.12 -4.99
C VAL A 154 -2.45 20.92 -3.98
N HIS A 155 -2.81 20.37 -2.82
CA HIS A 155 -1.84 19.85 -1.88
C HIS A 155 -1.32 18.49 -2.36
N VAL A 156 -0.01 18.37 -2.56
CA VAL A 156 0.64 17.15 -3.03
C VAL A 156 1.54 16.59 -1.96
N ARG A 157 1.47 15.26 -1.79
CA ARG A 157 2.40 14.46 -0.98
C ARG A 157 3.05 13.42 -1.87
N LEU A 158 4.38 13.42 -1.91
CA LEU A 158 5.15 12.39 -2.62
C LEU A 158 5.40 11.20 -1.69
N ILE A 159 4.60 10.16 -1.85
CA ILE A 159 4.66 8.91 -1.10
C ILE A 159 5.93 8.14 -1.45
N ALA A 160 6.20 7.93 -2.72
CA ALA A 160 7.35 7.14 -3.17
C ALA A 160 7.99 7.68 -4.46
N GLY A 161 9.27 7.38 -4.65
CA GLY A 161 9.99 7.72 -5.89
C GLY A 161 10.32 9.20 -6.04
N THR A 162 10.27 9.72 -7.27
CA THR A 162 10.74 11.07 -7.62
C THR A 162 9.72 11.81 -8.49
N ALA A 163 9.38 13.04 -8.11
CA ALA A 163 8.52 13.94 -8.89
C ALA A 163 9.22 15.31 -9.07
N GLY A 164 9.55 15.65 -10.32
CA GLY A 164 10.34 16.84 -10.63
C GLY A 164 11.72 16.79 -9.97
N ASN A 165 12.03 17.76 -9.11
CA ASN A 165 13.26 17.81 -8.32
C ASN A 165 13.11 17.27 -6.88
N ARG A 166 11.93 16.71 -6.54
CA ARG A 166 11.63 16.18 -5.21
C ARG A 166 11.73 14.67 -5.19
N ARG A 167 12.21 14.12 -4.09
CA ARG A 167 12.42 12.68 -3.90
C ARG A 167 11.90 12.25 -2.54
N SER A 168 11.08 11.20 -2.52
CA SER A 168 10.66 10.54 -1.29
C SER A 168 11.85 9.83 -0.63
N PRO A 169 11.94 9.78 0.71
CA PRO A 169 13.01 9.06 1.41
C PRO A 169 12.95 7.53 1.22
N VAL A 170 11.84 7.01 0.69
CA VAL A 170 11.62 5.58 0.47
C VAL A 170 12.56 5.05 -0.59
N ARG A 171 13.29 3.99 -0.26
CA ARG A 171 14.09 3.25 -1.24
C ARG A 171 13.16 2.42 -2.10
N VAL A 172 13.22 2.67 -3.40
CA VAL A 172 12.46 1.96 -4.42
C VAL A 172 13.41 1.34 -5.44
N GLU A 173 13.01 0.22 -6.02
CA GLU A 173 13.88 -0.54 -6.92
C GLU A 173 13.66 -0.25 -8.42
N SER A 174 12.57 0.46 -8.73
CA SER A 174 12.14 0.86 -10.07
C SER A 174 11.92 2.37 -10.13
N ASP A 175 12.14 2.98 -11.30
CA ASP A 175 11.76 4.37 -11.53
C ASP A 175 10.24 4.52 -11.49
N LEU A 176 9.75 5.24 -10.49
CA LEU A 176 8.33 5.46 -10.24
C LEU A 176 8.11 6.77 -9.51
N PHE A 177 6.85 7.17 -9.41
CA PHE A 177 6.38 8.09 -8.39
C PHE A 177 5.02 7.61 -7.88
N TYR A 178 4.74 7.89 -6.63
CA TYR A 178 3.44 7.78 -6.00
C TYR A 178 3.26 9.02 -5.12
#